data_AF-A0A931CT22-F1
#
_entry.id   AF-A0A931CT22-F1
#
_cell.length_a   1.000
_cell.length_b   1.000
_cell.length_c   1.000
_cell.angle_alpha   90.00
_cell.angle_beta   90.00
_cell.angle_gamma   90.00
#
_symmetry.space_group_name_H-M   'P 1'
#
loop_
_entity.id
_entity.type
_entity.pdbx_description
1 polymer ?
#
loop_
_entity_poly.entity_id
_entity_poly.type
_entity_poly.pdbx_seq_one_letter_code
_entity_poly.pdbx_strand_id
1 'polypeptide(L)'
;MKDPRIRITDLGERGGELLELAVGEQELARLEDITGASEQNPRWRVAGIIRDNQLIFPDQYKGLEKEDRLLILGKDDLYNAFSRHLEGSRLHFPRTYGQHMVLGLADSPSPDDTTELINEAVYLAQGTHIEKIAAICSNPESDMHEALSRWSESLEIEIIETEGPVEKTAVHTAAGKDAGIVILPFKKHSLAGTFFKGGISALAARLPCPLLSAKMTDPYEHLMVPFNGSLACQRALEITMDLALQLEAEVSVIIVAEPSYLKGKPSGPDPWEQQMVQQVRDLARVHDTQVQEIVRRGNPVKEIATAAADCQLLVLAGNDGHTGFFSIQTADMILNRVSCSVLLVS
;
A
#
# COMPACT_ATOMS: atom_id res chain seq x y z
N MET A 1 5.00 -14.04 19.61
CA MET A 1 4.15 -14.13 20.83
C MET A 1 2.88 -14.86 20.41
N LYS A 2 2.42 -15.90 21.15
CA LYS A 2 1.24 -16.69 20.72
C LYS A 2 -0.02 -15.82 20.78
N ASP A 3 -0.77 -15.73 19.69
CA ASP A 3 -2.05 -15.02 19.64
C ASP A 3 -3.02 -15.63 20.68
N PRO A 4 -3.60 -14.85 21.60
CA PRO A 4 -4.49 -15.37 22.65
C PRO A 4 -5.78 -16.01 22.09
N ARG A 5 -6.09 -15.79 20.81
CA ARG A 5 -7.25 -16.36 20.11
C ARG A 5 -6.97 -17.72 19.50
N ILE A 6 -5.70 -18.15 19.51
CA ILE A 6 -5.26 -19.43 18.93
C ILE A 6 -5.04 -20.44 20.05
N ARG A 7 -5.74 -21.58 19.96
CA ARG A 7 -5.50 -22.74 20.82
C ARG A 7 -4.99 -23.90 19.97
N ILE A 8 -3.93 -24.55 20.43
CA ILE A 8 -3.34 -25.71 19.75
C ILE A 8 -3.44 -26.91 20.68
N THR A 9 -3.97 -28.00 20.15
CA THR A 9 -4.08 -29.30 20.83
C THR A 9 -3.28 -30.33 20.06
N ASP A 10 -2.33 -30.99 20.72
CA ASP A 10 -1.62 -32.14 20.14
C ASP A 10 -2.57 -33.35 20.10
N LEU A 11 -2.70 -33.99 18.94
CA LEU A 11 -3.62 -35.10 18.71
C LEU A 11 -2.94 -36.48 18.71
N GLY A 12 -1.65 -36.56 19.00
CA GLY A 12 -0.98 -37.83 19.26
C GLY A 12 0.51 -37.79 18.97
N GLU A 13 1.34 -37.85 20.04
CA GLU A 13 2.80 -37.98 20.01
C GLU A 13 3.50 -37.21 18.85
N ARG A 14 3.05 -35.98 18.54
CA ARG A 14 3.55 -35.12 17.44
C ARG A 14 3.23 -35.56 16.00
N GLY A 15 2.33 -36.51 15.79
CA GLY A 15 1.85 -36.93 14.47
C GLY A 15 0.83 -35.98 13.84
N GLY A 16 0.19 -35.11 14.64
CA GLY A 16 -0.73 -34.09 14.16
C GLY A 16 -1.19 -33.12 15.25
N GLU A 17 -1.53 -31.91 14.84
CA GLU A 17 -1.98 -30.82 15.70
C GLU A 17 -3.37 -30.33 15.25
N LEU A 18 -4.21 -29.95 16.21
CA LEU A 18 -5.48 -29.25 15.99
C LEU A 18 -5.34 -27.81 16.46
N LEU A 19 -5.55 -26.87 15.54
CA LEU A 19 -5.58 -25.44 15.80
C LEU A 19 -7.03 -24.95 15.79
N GLU A 20 -7.43 -24.27 16.85
CA GLU A 20 -8.70 -23.57 16.98
C GLU A 20 -8.42 -22.06 16.95
N LEU A 21 -9.07 -21.36 16.01
CA LEU A 21 -8.94 -19.92 15.80
C LEU A 21 -10.32 -19.25 15.91
N ALA A 22 -10.46 -18.26 16.80
CA ALA A 22 -11.67 -17.44 16.87
C ALA A 22 -11.72 -16.41 15.73
N VAL A 23 -12.85 -16.36 15.01
CA VAL A 23 -13.08 -15.47 13.86
C VAL A 23 -13.47 -14.07 14.34
N GLY A 24 -12.60 -13.09 14.10
CA GLY A 24 -12.87 -11.67 14.35
C GLY A 24 -13.56 -10.97 13.17
N GLU A 25 -14.21 -9.84 13.46
CA GLU A 25 -15.00 -9.05 12.50
C GLU A 25 -14.16 -8.46 11.35
N GLN A 26 -12.87 -8.21 11.58
CA GLN A 26 -11.92 -7.70 10.57
C GLN A 26 -11.23 -8.80 9.75
N GLU A 27 -11.41 -10.08 10.11
CA GLU A 27 -10.66 -11.21 9.52
C GLU A 27 -11.54 -12.13 8.67
N LEU A 28 -12.84 -11.81 8.54
CA LEU A 28 -13.84 -12.67 7.91
C LEU A 28 -13.49 -12.98 6.44
N ALA A 29 -13.28 -11.94 5.63
CA ALA A 29 -12.92 -12.08 4.22
C ALA A 29 -11.59 -12.85 4.03
N ARG A 30 -10.61 -12.59 4.92
CA ARG A 30 -9.30 -13.25 4.91
C ARG A 30 -9.39 -14.75 5.21
N LEU A 31 -10.21 -15.12 6.18
CA LEU A 31 -10.35 -16.53 6.57
C LEU A 31 -11.18 -17.31 5.53
N GLU A 32 -12.10 -16.67 4.83
CA GLU A 32 -12.84 -17.28 3.71
C GLU A 32 -11.89 -17.71 2.57
N ASP A 33 -10.96 -16.86 2.16
CA ASP A 33 -9.94 -17.19 1.15
C ASP A 33 -9.08 -18.40 1.57
N ILE A 34 -8.67 -18.43 2.84
CA ILE A 34 -7.87 -19.52 3.43
C ILE A 34 -8.67 -20.82 3.49
N THR A 35 -9.97 -20.76 3.80
CA THR A 35 -10.83 -21.96 3.77
C THR A 35 -11.00 -22.53 2.37
N GLY A 36 -11.00 -21.70 1.33
CA GLY A 36 -10.99 -22.15 -0.07
C GLY A 36 -9.65 -22.80 -0.48
N ALA A 37 -8.52 -22.23 -0.07
CA ALA A 37 -7.19 -22.76 -0.37
C ALA A 37 -6.83 -24.04 0.41
N SER A 38 -7.54 -24.31 1.52
CA SER A 38 -7.36 -25.47 2.38
C SER A 38 -7.40 -26.81 1.62
N GLU A 39 -8.26 -26.96 0.61
CA GLU A 39 -8.43 -28.22 -0.14
C GLU A 39 -7.21 -28.61 -0.98
N GLN A 40 -6.26 -27.69 -1.18
CA GLN A 40 -5.04 -27.93 -1.95
C GLN A 40 -3.76 -27.97 -1.09
N ASN A 41 -3.85 -27.65 0.20
CA ASN A 41 -2.69 -27.63 1.09
C ASN A 41 -2.28 -29.03 1.63
N PRO A 42 -1.04 -29.51 1.40
CA PRO A 42 -0.59 -30.84 1.83
C PRO A 42 -0.16 -30.96 3.31
N ARG A 43 -0.12 -29.83 4.04
CA ARG A 43 0.36 -29.73 5.43
C ARG A 43 -0.77 -29.55 6.44
N TRP A 44 -1.86 -28.92 6.04
CA TRP A 44 -3.03 -28.68 6.90
C TRP A 44 -4.33 -28.66 6.11
N ARG A 45 -5.45 -28.86 6.80
CA ARG A 45 -6.81 -28.84 6.27
C ARG A 45 -7.75 -28.20 7.30
N VAL A 46 -8.74 -27.46 6.82
CA VAL A 46 -9.90 -27.07 7.62
C VAL A 46 -10.73 -28.32 7.92
N ALA A 47 -10.90 -28.61 9.20
CA ALA A 47 -11.67 -29.74 9.69
C ALA A 47 -13.16 -29.39 9.89
N GLY A 48 -13.46 -28.09 10.06
CA GLY A 48 -14.81 -27.57 10.26
C GLY A 48 -14.80 -26.27 11.03
N ILE A 49 -15.97 -25.82 11.45
CA ILE A 49 -16.15 -24.66 12.34
C ILE A 49 -16.97 -25.06 13.56
N ILE A 50 -16.79 -24.35 14.66
CA ILE A 50 -17.71 -24.40 15.80
C ILE A 50 -18.52 -23.11 15.82
N ARG A 51 -19.83 -23.24 15.60
CA ARG A 51 -20.81 -22.15 15.69
C ARG A 51 -21.84 -22.51 16.75
N ASP A 52 -22.16 -21.58 17.66
CA ASP A 52 -23.09 -21.84 18.77
C ASP A 52 -22.78 -23.12 19.56
N ASN A 53 -21.49 -23.40 19.73
CA ASN A 53 -20.97 -24.61 20.39
C ASN A 53 -21.37 -25.94 19.70
N GLN A 54 -21.71 -25.90 18.41
CA GLN A 54 -21.96 -27.05 17.54
C GLN A 54 -20.88 -27.15 16.47
N LEU A 55 -20.39 -28.37 16.21
CA LEU A 55 -19.45 -28.63 15.12
C LEU A 55 -20.22 -28.67 13.79
N ILE A 56 -19.77 -27.88 12.82
CA ILE A 56 -20.27 -27.85 11.45
C ILE A 56 -19.13 -28.24 10.51
N PHE A 57 -19.36 -29.24 9.66
CA PHE A 57 -18.36 -29.71 8.71
C PHE A 57 -18.22 -28.79 7.49
N PRO A 58 -17.08 -28.80 6.79
CA PRO A 58 -16.81 -27.94 5.63
C PRO A 58 -17.86 -27.95 4.51
N ASP A 59 -18.51 -29.09 4.30
CA ASP A 59 -19.56 -29.27 3.31
C ASP A 59 -20.91 -28.64 3.71
N GLN A 60 -21.05 -28.19 4.95
CA GLN A 60 -22.32 -27.78 5.55
C GLN A 60 -22.44 -26.27 5.81
N TYR A 61 -21.34 -25.53 5.83
CA TYR A 61 -21.36 -24.07 5.93
C TYR A 61 -21.11 -23.41 4.56
N LYS A 62 -21.69 -22.22 4.35
CA LYS A 62 -21.55 -21.45 3.09
C LYS A 62 -20.59 -20.26 3.20
N GLY A 63 -20.12 -19.96 4.40
CA GLY A 63 -19.27 -18.83 4.74
C GLY A 63 -19.04 -18.77 6.24
N LEU A 64 -18.08 -17.94 6.64
CA LEU A 64 -17.75 -17.74 8.05
C LEU A 64 -18.60 -16.62 8.65
N GLU A 65 -18.93 -16.74 9.92
CA GLU A 65 -19.64 -15.72 10.69
C GLU A 65 -18.77 -15.22 11.85
N LYS A 66 -19.06 -14.02 12.34
CA LYS A 66 -18.42 -13.48 13.53
C LYS A 66 -18.68 -14.44 14.71
N GLU A 67 -17.66 -14.63 15.55
CA GLU A 67 -17.67 -15.57 16.70
C GLU A 67 -17.60 -17.06 16.33
N ASP A 68 -17.54 -17.41 15.04
CA ASP A 68 -17.17 -18.77 14.64
C ASP A 68 -15.78 -19.12 15.18
N ARG A 69 -15.57 -20.41 15.45
CA ARG A 69 -14.24 -20.93 15.77
C ARG A 69 -13.82 -21.91 14.68
N LEU A 70 -12.85 -21.50 13.88
CA LEU A 70 -12.30 -22.32 12.80
C LEU A 70 -11.42 -23.42 13.38
N LEU A 71 -11.65 -24.66 12.94
CA LEU A 71 -10.86 -25.83 13.32
C LEU A 71 -9.96 -26.25 12.16
N ILE A 72 -8.66 -26.30 12.42
CA ILE A 72 -7.64 -26.63 11.43
C ILE A 72 -6.83 -27.81 11.93
N LEU A 73 -6.80 -28.87 11.14
CA LEU A 73 -6.02 -30.06 11.40
C LEU A 73 -4.76 -30.05 10.53
N GLY A 74 -3.61 -30.34 11.10
CA GLY A 74 -2.38 -30.42 10.33
C GLY A 74 -1.31 -31.28 10.97
N LYS A 75 -0.18 -31.35 10.28
CA LYS A 75 1.02 -32.08 10.72
C LYS A 75 1.77 -31.28 11.81
N ASP A 76 2.95 -31.76 12.19
CA ASP A 76 3.87 -31.05 13.07
C ASP A 76 4.12 -29.60 12.63
N ASP A 77 4.35 -28.69 13.59
CA ASP A 77 4.60 -27.28 13.32
C ASP A 77 3.43 -26.55 12.61
N LEU A 78 2.19 -26.96 12.92
CA LEU A 78 0.97 -26.43 12.31
C LEU A 78 0.85 -24.93 12.53
N TYR A 79 1.16 -24.45 13.74
CA TYR A 79 1.10 -23.02 14.04
C TYR A 79 1.96 -22.20 13.08
N ASN A 80 3.24 -22.56 12.91
CA ASN A 80 4.12 -21.79 12.03
C ASN A 80 3.75 -21.99 10.56
N ALA A 81 3.34 -23.19 10.15
CA ALA A 81 2.90 -23.44 8.77
C ALA A 81 1.63 -22.65 8.41
N PHE A 82 0.68 -22.55 9.35
CA PHE A 82 -0.54 -21.77 9.21
C PHE A 82 -0.28 -20.27 9.35
N SER A 83 0.54 -19.84 10.31
CA SER A 83 0.98 -18.45 10.48
C SER A 83 1.71 -17.94 9.25
N ARG A 84 2.60 -18.71 8.62
CA ARG A 84 3.24 -18.31 7.34
C ARG A 84 2.23 -18.14 6.20
N HIS A 85 1.13 -18.89 6.20
CA HIS A 85 0.08 -18.74 5.20
C HIS A 85 -0.80 -17.53 5.47
N LEU A 86 -1.10 -17.28 6.75
CA LEU A 86 -1.67 -16.03 7.26
C LEU A 86 -0.76 -14.82 7.00
N GLU A 87 0.56 -15.02 6.95
CA GLU A 87 1.57 -14.00 6.63
C GLU A 87 1.71 -13.81 5.11
N GLY A 88 1.58 -14.86 4.29
CA GLY A 88 1.48 -14.73 2.84
C GLY A 88 0.22 -13.98 2.39
N SER A 89 -0.79 -13.90 3.26
CA SER A 89 -1.97 -13.03 3.10
C SER A 89 -1.76 -11.61 3.67
N ARG A 90 -0.54 -11.21 4.06
CA ARG A 90 -0.23 -9.87 4.60
C ARG A 90 0.06 -8.82 3.53
N LEU A 91 0.14 -9.18 2.26
CA LEU A 91 0.41 -8.21 1.19
C LEU A 91 -0.89 -7.48 0.85
N HIS A 92 -1.10 -6.34 1.52
CA HIS A 92 -2.35 -5.59 1.46
C HIS A 92 -2.33 -4.63 0.27
N PHE A 93 -1.23 -3.95 0.02
CA PHE A 93 -1.11 -3.00 -1.06
C PHE A 93 -0.41 -3.64 -2.26
N PRO A 94 -0.91 -3.49 -3.50
CA PRO A 94 -2.12 -2.77 -3.89
C PRO A 94 -3.42 -3.61 -3.84
N ARG A 95 -3.35 -4.91 -3.48
CA ARG A 95 -4.46 -5.88 -3.53
C ARG A 95 -5.74 -5.50 -2.77
N THR A 96 -5.64 -4.66 -1.73
CA THR A 96 -6.78 -4.12 -0.97
C THR A 96 -7.62 -3.16 -1.80
N TYR A 97 -7.05 -2.60 -2.86
CA TYR A 97 -7.71 -1.73 -3.82
C TYR A 97 -8.04 -2.47 -5.13
N GLY A 98 -7.17 -3.39 -5.55
CA GLY A 98 -7.34 -4.20 -6.76
C GLY A 98 -6.04 -4.87 -7.21
N GLN A 99 -6.11 -5.73 -8.22
CA GLN A 99 -4.99 -6.55 -8.68
C GLN A 99 -4.33 -6.04 -9.96
N HIS A 100 -4.88 -4.98 -10.57
CA HIS A 100 -4.36 -4.41 -11.80
C HIS A 100 -3.66 -3.07 -11.57
N MET A 101 -2.67 -2.79 -12.40
CA MET A 101 -2.01 -1.49 -12.48
C MET A 101 -2.51 -0.73 -13.70
N VAL A 102 -2.82 0.56 -13.53
CA VAL A 102 -3.08 1.47 -14.66
C VAL A 102 -1.84 2.35 -14.85
N LEU A 103 -1.18 2.22 -15.99
CA LEU A 103 0.02 3.00 -16.32
C LEU A 103 -0.34 4.03 -17.39
N GLY A 104 -0.25 5.31 -17.06
CA GLY A 104 -0.46 6.38 -18.03
C GLY A 104 0.85 6.82 -18.67
N LEU A 105 0.99 6.60 -19.97
CA LEU A 105 2.11 7.03 -20.77
C LEU A 105 1.69 8.30 -21.52
N ALA A 106 2.02 9.46 -20.94
CA ALA A 106 1.82 10.74 -21.60
C ALA A 106 2.93 11.00 -22.63
N ASP A 107 2.68 11.90 -23.58
CA ASP A 107 3.70 12.40 -24.50
C ASP A 107 4.87 12.98 -23.71
N SER A 108 5.90 12.17 -23.53
CA SER A 108 7.15 12.59 -22.92
C SER A 108 8.01 13.27 -23.99
N PRO A 109 8.74 14.35 -23.66
CA PRO A 109 9.66 14.97 -24.61
C PRO A 109 10.82 14.05 -25.03
N SER A 110 11.08 12.96 -24.28
CA SER A 110 12.17 12.01 -24.57
C SER A 110 11.69 10.54 -24.52
N PRO A 111 12.18 9.68 -25.43
CA PRO A 111 11.97 8.22 -25.37
C PRO A 111 12.59 7.57 -24.12
N ASP A 112 13.68 8.16 -23.61
CA ASP A 112 14.40 7.67 -22.43
C ASP A 112 13.53 7.79 -21.18
N ASP A 113 12.87 8.94 -20.97
CA ASP A 113 11.95 9.19 -19.84
C ASP A 113 10.76 8.20 -19.86
N THR A 114 10.31 7.80 -21.06
CA THR A 114 9.22 6.82 -21.20
C THR A 114 9.69 5.43 -20.80
N THR A 115 10.92 5.07 -21.16
CA THR A 115 11.54 3.79 -20.79
C THR A 115 11.79 3.73 -19.27
N GLU A 116 12.31 4.79 -18.66
CA GLU A 116 12.50 4.89 -17.21
C GLU A 116 11.18 4.79 -16.45
N LEU A 117 10.12 5.46 -16.92
CA LEU A 117 8.78 5.32 -16.33
C LEU A 117 8.26 3.88 -16.39
N ILE A 118 8.46 3.19 -17.52
CA ILE A 118 8.07 1.78 -17.66
C ILE A 118 8.89 0.91 -16.70
N ASN A 119 10.19 1.16 -16.56
CA ASN A 119 11.06 0.42 -15.64
C ASN A 119 10.58 0.57 -14.20
N GLU A 120 10.29 1.79 -13.76
CA GLU A 120 9.74 2.06 -12.42
C GLU A 120 8.40 1.33 -12.18
N ALA A 121 7.51 1.36 -13.18
CA ALA A 121 6.22 0.67 -13.12
C ALA A 121 6.37 -0.86 -13.06
N VAL A 122 7.28 -1.44 -13.87
CA VAL A 122 7.56 -2.88 -13.89
C VAL A 122 8.22 -3.32 -12.59
N TYR A 123 9.19 -2.56 -12.08
CA TYR A 123 9.83 -2.80 -10.78
C TYR A 123 8.75 -2.92 -9.69
N LEU A 124 7.83 -1.96 -9.63
CA LEU A 124 6.74 -1.98 -8.65
C LEU A 124 5.78 -3.15 -8.89
N ALA A 125 5.40 -3.43 -10.13
CA ALA A 125 4.50 -4.53 -10.47
C ALA A 125 5.06 -5.90 -10.04
N GLN A 126 6.35 -6.13 -10.29
CA GLN A 126 7.06 -7.35 -9.92
C GLN A 126 7.18 -7.49 -8.40
N GLY A 127 7.44 -6.39 -7.69
CA GLY A 127 7.52 -6.37 -6.24
C GLY A 127 6.17 -6.52 -5.52
N THR A 128 5.05 -6.15 -6.17
CA THR A 128 3.74 -6.02 -5.49
C THR A 128 2.64 -6.96 -6.00
N HIS A 129 3.01 -8.07 -6.65
CA HIS A 129 2.08 -9.09 -7.15
C HIS A 129 0.92 -8.54 -8.00
N ILE A 130 1.20 -7.53 -8.82
CA ILE A 130 0.27 -7.04 -9.84
C ILE A 130 0.14 -8.12 -10.92
N GLU A 131 -1.09 -8.43 -11.29
CA GLU A 131 -1.37 -9.50 -12.27
C GLU A 131 -1.36 -8.96 -13.70
N LYS A 132 -1.81 -7.71 -13.88
CA LYS A 132 -1.99 -7.11 -15.19
C LYS A 132 -1.73 -5.61 -15.17
N ILE A 133 -1.11 -5.11 -16.25
CA ILE A 133 -0.91 -3.69 -16.52
C ILE A 133 -1.82 -3.24 -17.67
N ALA A 134 -2.60 -2.21 -17.44
CA ALA A 134 -3.32 -1.47 -18.48
C ALA A 134 -2.54 -0.19 -18.82
N ALA A 135 -1.80 -0.22 -19.93
CA ALA A 135 -0.96 0.89 -20.40
C ALA A 135 -1.77 1.83 -21.32
N ILE A 136 -1.98 3.07 -20.90
CA ILE A 136 -2.74 4.08 -21.63
C ILE A 136 -1.78 4.97 -22.41
N CYS A 137 -1.95 5.04 -23.73
CA CYS A 137 -1.06 5.77 -24.64
C CYS A 137 -1.84 6.80 -25.48
N SER A 138 -1.34 8.04 -25.57
CA SER A 138 -1.95 9.08 -26.42
C SER A 138 -1.54 9.00 -27.89
N ASN A 139 -0.33 8.52 -28.18
CA ASN A 139 0.13 8.23 -29.54
C ASN A 139 1.12 7.07 -29.48
N PRO A 140 0.75 5.84 -29.85
CA PRO A 140 1.66 4.72 -29.81
C PRO A 140 2.72 4.86 -30.91
N GLU A 141 3.89 5.41 -30.57
CA GLU A 141 5.08 5.27 -31.42
C GLU A 141 5.54 3.79 -31.45
N SER A 142 6.22 3.39 -32.52
CA SER A 142 6.75 2.03 -32.69
C SER A 142 7.64 1.59 -31.53
N ASP A 143 8.38 2.53 -30.96
CA ASP A 143 9.42 2.29 -29.96
C ASP A 143 8.79 1.95 -28.60
N MET A 144 7.61 2.50 -28.30
CA MET A 144 6.83 2.15 -27.10
C MET A 144 6.26 0.73 -27.17
N HIS A 145 5.78 0.34 -28.35
CA HIS A 145 5.31 -1.03 -28.57
C HIS A 145 6.46 -2.03 -28.39
N GLU A 146 7.65 -1.70 -28.88
CA GLU A 146 8.82 -2.54 -28.67
C GLU A 146 9.23 -2.62 -27.19
N ALA A 147 9.27 -1.48 -26.49
CA ALA A 147 9.58 -1.43 -25.07
C ALA A 147 8.60 -2.28 -24.24
N LEU A 148 7.29 -2.08 -24.41
CA LEU A 148 6.26 -2.84 -23.70
C LEU A 148 6.28 -4.33 -24.09
N SER A 149 6.57 -4.65 -25.35
CA SER A 149 6.65 -6.05 -25.80
C SER A 149 7.75 -6.82 -25.09
N ARG A 150 8.91 -6.19 -24.82
CA ARG A 150 10.02 -6.84 -24.08
C ARG A 150 9.62 -7.27 -22.66
N TRP A 151 8.71 -6.53 -22.02
CA TRP A 151 8.28 -6.79 -20.64
C TRP A 151 7.07 -7.72 -20.55
N SER A 152 6.34 -7.89 -21.65
CA SER A 152 5.16 -8.77 -21.72
C SER A 152 5.47 -10.26 -21.48
N GLU A 153 6.74 -10.66 -21.48
CA GLU A 153 7.17 -12.02 -21.11
C GLU A 153 6.96 -12.35 -19.63
N SER A 154 6.88 -11.34 -18.75
CA SER A 154 6.74 -11.53 -17.29
C SER A 154 5.42 -11.03 -16.71
N LEU A 155 4.71 -10.17 -17.43
CA LEU A 155 3.49 -9.49 -16.98
C LEU A 155 2.49 -9.38 -18.13
N GLU A 156 1.20 -9.58 -17.87
CA GLU A 156 0.17 -9.33 -18.89
C GLU A 156 0.00 -7.82 -19.09
N ILE A 157 0.30 -7.31 -20.29
CA ILE A 157 0.18 -5.88 -20.62
C ILE A 157 -0.89 -5.69 -21.69
N GLU A 158 -1.90 -4.90 -21.37
CA GLU A 158 -2.94 -4.45 -22.30
C GLU A 158 -2.71 -2.99 -22.67
N ILE A 159 -2.59 -2.71 -23.96
CA ILE A 159 -2.41 -1.34 -24.47
C ILE A 159 -3.78 -0.73 -24.79
N ILE A 160 -4.02 0.47 -24.25
CA ILE A 160 -5.24 1.25 -24.44
C ILE A 160 -4.86 2.56 -25.12
N GLU A 161 -5.27 2.73 -26.37
CA GLU A 161 -5.10 3.98 -27.10
C GLU A 161 -6.13 5.03 -26.66
N THR A 162 -5.70 6.29 -26.55
CA THR A 162 -6.58 7.40 -26.19
C THR A 162 -6.29 8.65 -27.02
N GLU A 163 -7.32 9.17 -27.69
CA GLU A 163 -7.22 10.48 -28.37
C GLU A 163 -7.28 11.66 -27.39
N GLY A 164 -7.68 11.42 -26.13
CA GLY A 164 -7.83 12.42 -25.08
C GLY A 164 -6.74 12.38 -24.00
N PRO A 165 -6.83 13.25 -22.98
CA PRO A 165 -5.87 13.30 -21.89
C PRO A 165 -5.76 11.96 -21.16
N VAL A 166 -4.52 11.44 -21.04
CA VAL A 166 -4.20 10.18 -20.37
C VAL A 166 -4.82 10.12 -18.98
N GLU A 167 -4.80 11.22 -18.23
CA GLU A 167 -5.32 11.30 -16.86
C GLU A 167 -6.83 11.03 -16.80
N LYS A 168 -7.59 11.47 -17.82
CA LYS A 168 -9.03 11.24 -17.89
C LYS A 168 -9.34 9.77 -18.18
N THR A 169 -8.59 9.18 -19.12
CA THR A 169 -8.71 7.76 -19.46
C THR A 169 -8.27 6.90 -18.28
N ALA A 170 -7.21 7.28 -17.55
CA ALA A 170 -6.76 6.59 -16.35
C ALA A 170 -7.84 6.52 -15.27
N VAL A 171 -8.55 7.63 -15.00
CA VAL A 171 -9.67 7.63 -14.05
C VAL A 171 -10.80 6.69 -14.50
N HIS A 172 -11.14 6.71 -15.78
CA HIS A 172 -12.19 5.83 -16.30
C HIS A 172 -11.78 4.35 -16.24
N THR A 173 -10.55 4.04 -16.64
CA THR A 173 -9.99 2.68 -16.59
C THR A 173 -9.89 2.18 -15.16
N ALA A 174 -9.42 3.00 -14.22
CA ALA A 174 -9.31 2.63 -12.81
C ALA A 174 -10.66 2.39 -12.13
N ALA A 175 -11.73 3.08 -12.57
CA ALA A 175 -13.08 2.85 -12.04
C ALA A 175 -13.75 1.60 -12.65
N GLY A 176 -13.38 1.21 -13.86
CA GLY A 176 -13.97 0.09 -14.60
C GLY A 176 -13.17 -1.21 -14.53
N LYS A 177 -11.92 -1.16 -14.11
CA LYS A 177 -11.03 -2.31 -13.89
C LYS A 177 -10.70 -2.39 -12.41
N ASP A 178 -10.38 -3.60 -11.93
CA ASP A 178 -9.93 -3.87 -10.56
C ASP A 178 -8.54 -3.26 -10.29
N ALA A 179 -8.43 -1.93 -10.38
CA ALA A 179 -7.18 -1.21 -10.35
C ALA A 179 -6.72 -1.00 -8.91
N GLY A 180 -5.61 -1.62 -8.54
CA GLY A 180 -4.99 -1.46 -7.24
C GLY A 180 -4.10 -0.21 -7.13
N ILE A 181 -3.57 0.26 -8.26
CA ILE A 181 -2.73 1.46 -8.32
C ILE A 181 -2.81 2.12 -9.70
N VAL A 182 -2.76 3.45 -9.73
CA VAL A 182 -2.50 4.23 -10.94
C VAL A 182 -1.11 4.83 -10.88
N ILE A 183 -0.36 4.74 -11.98
CA ILE A 183 0.96 5.35 -12.13
C ILE A 183 0.90 6.38 -13.26
N LEU A 184 1.32 7.61 -12.97
CA LEU A 184 1.42 8.70 -13.94
C LEU A 184 2.77 9.40 -13.81
N PRO A 185 3.39 9.84 -14.93
CA PRO A 185 4.61 10.64 -14.89
C PRO A 185 4.34 11.96 -14.18
N PHE A 186 5.28 12.38 -13.34
CA PHE A 186 5.27 13.71 -12.77
C PHE A 186 5.51 14.76 -13.85
N LYS A 187 4.55 15.69 -13.99
CA LYS A 187 4.71 16.88 -14.83
C LYS A 187 4.88 18.10 -13.93
N LYS A 188 6.05 18.75 -13.98
CA LYS A 188 6.18 20.10 -13.40
C LYS A 188 5.15 20.98 -14.08
N HIS A 189 4.29 21.63 -13.30
CA HIS A 189 3.35 22.60 -13.85
C HIS A 189 4.12 23.71 -14.57
N SER A 190 4.17 23.66 -15.90
CA SER A 190 4.41 24.86 -16.69
C SER A 190 3.16 25.71 -16.53
N LEU A 191 3.34 26.99 -16.17
CA LEU A 191 2.27 27.97 -15.93
C LEU A 191 1.34 28.21 -17.15
N ALA A 192 1.50 27.46 -18.24
CA ALA A 192 0.81 27.61 -19.51
C ALA A 192 -0.20 26.49 -19.85
N GLY A 193 -0.37 25.45 -19.02
CA GLY A 193 -1.24 24.29 -19.32
C GLY A 193 -2.49 24.17 -18.45
N THR A 194 -3.46 25.07 -18.62
CA THR A 194 -4.70 25.17 -17.83
C THR A 194 -5.76 24.10 -18.17
N PHE A 195 -5.54 22.82 -17.85
CA PHE A 195 -6.60 21.80 -18.04
C PHE A 195 -6.95 20.93 -16.83
N PHE A 196 -6.20 20.98 -15.73
CA PHE A 196 -6.67 20.47 -14.43
C PHE A 196 -6.71 21.60 -13.41
N LYS A 197 -7.92 22.13 -13.18
CA LYS A 197 -8.23 22.91 -11.97
C LYS A 197 -8.19 21.93 -10.79
N GLY A 198 -7.02 21.65 -10.24
CA GLY A 198 -6.89 20.84 -9.02
C GLY A 198 -5.56 20.11 -8.76
N GLY A 199 -4.61 20.07 -9.70
CA GLY A 199 -3.32 19.39 -9.48
C GLY A 199 -3.41 17.85 -9.42
N ILE A 200 -2.30 17.19 -9.09
CA ILE A 200 -2.25 15.72 -8.95
C ILE A 200 -3.12 15.27 -7.77
N SER A 201 -3.22 16.08 -6.71
CA SER A 201 -3.90 15.67 -5.48
C SER A 201 -5.41 15.63 -5.70
N ALA A 202 -5.97 16.53 -6.52
CA ALA A 202 -7.36 16.42 -6.95
C ALA A 202 -7.61 15.24 -7.90
N LEU A 203 -6.60 14.79 -8.65
CA LEU A 203 -6.71 13.57 -9.44
C LEU A 203 -6.72 12.33 -8.55
N ALA A 204 -5.81 12.25 -7.58
CA ALA A 204 -5.76 11.18 -6.57
C ALA A 204 -7.11 11.04 -5.83
N ALA A 205 -7.71 12.16 -5.41
CA ALA A 205 -9.00 12.18 -4.73
C ALA A 205 -10.19 11.69 -5.58
N ARG A 206 -10.03 11.55 -6.91
CA ARG A 206 -11.05 11.04 -7.83
C ARG A 206 -10.84 9.57 -8.19
N LEU A 207 -9.70 8.99 -7.83
CA LEU A 207 -9.37 7.60 -8.12
C LEU A 207 -9.90 6.71 -7.00
N PRO A 208 -10.35 5.48 -7.32
CA PRO A 208 -10.76 4.50 -6.31
C PRO A 208 -9.56 3.87 -5.58
N CYS A 209 -8.34 4.14 -6.04
CA CYS A 209 -7.11 3.54 -5.56
C CYS A 209 -5.96 4.57 -5.51
N PRO A 210 -4.84 4.24 -4.85
CA PRO A 210 -3.69 5.14 -4.74
C PRO A 210 -3.08 5.53 -6.09
N LEU A 211 -2.51 6.74 -6.12
CA LEU A 211 -1.88 7.33 -7.29
C LEU A 211 -0.38 7.55 -7.04
N LEU A 212 0.45 6.87 -7.81
CA LEU A 212 1.88 7.15 -7.88
C LEU A 212 2.15 8.23 -8.92
N SER A 213 2.68 9.36 -8.46
CA SER A 213 3.35 10.33 -9.32
C SER A 213 4.82 9.92 -9.46
N ALA A 214 5.13 9.27 -10.57
CA ALA A 214 6.43 8.72 -10.90
C ALA A 214 7.45 9.82 -11.26
N LYS A 215 8.66 9.69 -10.71
CA LYS A 215 9.82 10.56 -10.98
C LYS A 215 11.07 9.76 -11.35
N MET A 216 10.92 8.48 -11.68
CA MET A 216 12.00 7.61 -12.16
C MET A 216 13.06 7.46 -11.07
N THR A 217 12.60 7.05 -9.88
CA THR A 217 13.45 6.90 -8.69
C THR A 217 13.46 5.48 -8.17
N ASP A 218 13.14 4.49 -8.99
CA ASP A 218 13.44 3.08 -8.70
C ASP A 218 14.96 2.83 -8.64
N PRO A 219 15.43 1.82 -7.88
CA PRO A 219 14.67 0.96 -6.97
C PRO A 219 14.27 1.68 -5.67
N TYR A 220 13.15 1.29 -5.06
CA TYR A 220 12.63 1.92 -3.84
C TYR A 220 13.25 1.32 -2.58
N GLU A 221 14.52 1.60 -2.35
CA GLU A 221 15.26 1.09 -1.18
C GLU A 221 14.91 1.83 0.12
N HIS A 222 14.50 3.11 0.03
CA HIS A 222 14.12 3.93 1.18
C HIS A 222 12.77 4.62 0.94
N LEU A 223 11.79 4.25 1.77
CA LEU A 223 10.45 4.84 1.80
C LEU A 223 10.32 5.81 2.95
N MET A 224 9.68 6.96 2.73
CA MET A 224 9.37 7.92 3.78
C MET A 224 7.88 8.21 3.83
N VAL A 225 7.34 8.40 5.05
CA VAL A 225 5.96 8.83 5.26
C VAL A 225 5.88 9.97 6.29
N PRO A 226 5.25 11.10 5.97
CA PRO A 226 4.94 12.12 6.97
C PRO A 226 3.80 11.68 7.88
N PHE A 227 3.92 11.96 9.17
CA PHE A 227 2.96 11.51 10.16
C PHE A 227 2.53 12.63 11.11
N ASN A 228 1.21 12.80 11.24
CA ASN A 228 0.57 13.77 12.13
C ASN A 228 -0.45 13.14 13.10
N GLY A 229 -0.55 11.79 13.11
CA GLY A 229 -1.48 11.03 13.94
C GLY A 229 -2.91 10.89 13.39
N SER A 230 -3.25 11.52 12.26
CA SER A 230 -4.57 11.37 11.64
C SER A 230 -4.76 9.95 11.08
N LEU A 231 -6.02 9.50 10.96
CA LEU A 231 -6.33 8.17 10.42
C LEU A 231 -5.79 7.97 9.01
N ALA A 232 -5.76 9.03 8.19
CA ALA A 232 -5.19 8.96 6.85
C ALA A 232 -3.67 8.74 6.89
N CYS A 233 -2.95 9.41 7.80
CA CYS A 233 -1.51 9.18 7.99
C CYS A 233 -1.21 7.81 8.61
N GLN A 234 -2.11 7.27 9.46
CA GLN A 234 -1.99 5.90 9.96
C GLN A 234 -2.09 4.89 8.81
N ARG A 235 -3.10 5.00 7.95
CA ARG A 235 -3.22 4.16 6.75
C ARG A 235 -2.02 4.29 5.81
N ALA A 236 -1.54 5.52 5.58
CA ALA A 236 -0.36 5.73 4.76
C ALA A 236 0.88 5.04 5.36
N LEU A 237 1.06 5.09 6.68
CA LEU A 237 2.15 4.37 7.37
C LEU A 237 2.00 2.85 7.25
N GLU A 238 0.79 2.31 7.42
CA GLU A 238 0.51 0.88 7.24
C GLU A 238 0.85 0.40 5.82
N ILE A 239 0.42 1.14 4.79
CA ILE A 239 0.75 0.87 3.39
C ILE A 239 2.26 1.00 3.14
N THR A 240 2.91 1.98 3.76
CA THR A 240 4.36 2.16 3.62
C THR A 240 5.13 0.97 4.18
N MET A 241 4.74 0.47 5.36
CA MET A 241 5.37 -0.70 5.98
C MET A 241 5.12 -1.97 5.17
N ASP A 242 3.90 -2.15 4.66
CA ASP A 242 3.57 -3.27 3.79
C ASP A 242 4.36 -3.24 2.47
N LEU A 243 4.46 -2.08 1.83
CA LEU A 243 5.25 -1.91 0.62
C LEU A 243 6.74 -2.14 0.87
N ALA A 244 7.25 -1.69 2.02
CA ALA A 244 8.64 -1.91 2.39
C ALA A 244 8.97 -3.40 2.60
N LEU A 245 8.06 -4.18 3.16
CA LEU A 245 8.22 -5.63 3.26
C LEU A 245 8.24 -6.30 1.87
N GLN A 246 7.41 -5.84 0.94
CA GLN A 246 7.34 -6.37 -0.43
C GLN A 246 8.58 -6.02 -1.28
N LEU A 247 9.16 -4.84 -1.04
CA LEU A 247 10.29 -4.31 -1.80
C LEU A 247 11.64 -4.46 -1.08
N GLU A 248 11.66 -5.10 0.09
CA GLU A 248 12.85 -5.25 0.95
C GLU A 248 13.51 -3.90 1.29
N ALA A 249 12.70 -2.91 1.64
CA ALA A 249 13.10 -1.53 1.79
C ALA A 249 13.07 -1.00 3.24
N GLU A 250 13.79 0.10 3.49
CA GLU A 250 13.79 0.78 4.78
C GLU A 250 12.65 1.81 4.87
N VAL A 251 12.09 1.99 6.08
CA VAL A 251 11.01 2.95 6.34
C VAL A 251 11.47 4.04 7.28
N SER A 252 11.30 5.30 6.87
CA SER A 252 11.37 6.46 7.76
C SER A 252 10.02 7.13 7.94
N VAL A 253 9.76 7.60 9.17
CA VAL A 253 8.58 8.38 9.51
C VAL A 253 8.99 9.78 9.95
N ILE A 254 8.52 10.80 9.25
CA ILE A 254 8.80 12.19 9.62
C ILE A 254 7.62 12.85 10.34
N ILE A 255 7.89 13.33 11.55
CA ILE A 255 6.96 14.11 12.36
C ILE A 255 7.45 15.55 12.38
N VAL A 256 6.66 16.48 11.82
CA VAL A 256 6.99 17.91 11.82
C VAL A 256 6.11 18.66 12.79
N ALA A 257 6.69 19.12 13.89
CA ALA A 257 6.01 19.95 14.86
C ALA A 257 6.10 21.45 14.50
N GLU A 258 5.08 22.20 14.91
CA GLU A 258 5.10 23.66 14.82
C GLU A 258 6.06 24.25 15.87
N PRO A 259 6.76 25.37 15.55
CA PRO A 259 7.61 26.04 16.53
C PRO A 259 6.82 26.54 17.75
N SER A 260 7.29 26.17 18.95
CA SER A 260 6.65 26.49 20.23
C SER A 260 6.57 27.98 20.59
N TYR A 261 7.30 28.86 19.89
CA TYR A 261 7.20 30.32 20.04
C TYR A 261 5.80 30.87 19.70
N LEU A 262 5.03 30.18 18.85
CA LEU A 262 3.63 30.55 18.56
C LEU A 262 2.67 30.14 19.69
N LYS A 263 3.09 29.24 20.58
CA LYS A 263 2.24 28.63 21.62
C LYS A 263 2.58 29.09 23.04
N GLY A 264 3.59 29.95 23.23
CA GLY A 264 3.94 30.56 24.52
C GLY A 264 4.31 29.56 25.64
N LYS A 265 4.74 28.34 25.27
CA LYS A 265 4.98 27.23 26.21
C LYS A 265 6.48 26.97 26.45
N PRO A 266 6.86 26.35 27.59
CA PRO A 266 8.26 26.21 28.01
C PRO A 266 9.08 25.31 27.07
N SER A 267 10.39 25.49 27.11
CA SER A 267 11.36 24.66 26.38
C SER A 267 11.38 23.22 26.93
N GLY A 268 10.84 22.28 26.16
CA GLY A 268 10.87 20.83 26.41
C GLY A 268 10.41 20.05 25.16
N PRO A 269 10.48 18.70 25.15
CA PRO A 269 9.80 17.89 24.15
C PRO A 269 8.31 18.19 24.21
N ASP A 270 7.67 18.49 23.07
CA ASP A 270 6.23 18.76 23.06
C ASP A 270 5.51 17.44 23.41
N PRO A 271 4.57 17.41 24.37
CA PRO A 271 3.76 16.23 24.63
C PRO A 271 3.10 15.65 23.38
N TRP A 272 2.77 16.52 22.40
CA TRP A 272 2.27 16.08 21.10
C TRP A 272 3.31 15.29 20.30
N GLU A 273 4.57 15.74 20.25
CA GLU A 273 5.67 15.02 19.57
C GLU A 273 5.86 13.63 20.18
N GLN A 274 5.86 13.54 21.51
CA GLN A 274 5.99 12.26 22.21
C GLN A 274 4.83 11.31 21.92
N GLN A 275 3.60 11.84 21.87
CA GLN A 275 2.42 11.07 21.50
C GLN A 275 2.52 10.54 20.07
N MET A 276 2.96 11.36 19.11
CA MET A 276 3.11 10.94 17.72
C MET A 276 4.16 9.85 17.56
N VAL A 277 5.32 10.01 18.19
CA VAL A 277 6.37 8.99 18.21
C VAL A 277 5.84 7.68 18.81
N GLN A 278 5.09 7.75 19.92
CA GLN A 278 4.53 6.55 20.54
C GLN A 278 3.52 5.84 19.62
N GLN A 279 2.66 6.59 18.93
CA GLN A 279 1.71 6.02 17.96
C GLN A 279 2.44 5.32 16.79
N VAL A 280 3.50 5.94 16.26
CA VAL A 280 4.34 5.32 15.22
C VAL A 280 4.95 4.00 15.71
N ARG A 281 5.50 3.97 16.92
CA ARG A 281 6.05 2.73 17.52
C ARG A 281 5.02 1.65 17.73
N ASP A 282 3.81 2.04 18.15
CA ASP A 282 2.72 1.10 18.37
C ASP A 282 2.27 0.48 17.04
N LEU A 283 2.13 1.27 15.98
CA LEU A 283 1.85 0.78 14.62
C LEU A 283 2.98 -0.10 14.08
N ALA A 284 4.22 0.35 14.17
CA ALA A 284 5.39 -0.41 13.73
C ALA A 284 5.49 -1.77 14.43
N ARG A 285 5.20 -1.82 15.74
CA ARG A 285 5.16 -3.08 16.51
C ARG A 285 4.05 -4.02 16.08
N VAL A 286 2.88 -3.50 15.69
CA VAL A 286 1.77 -4.32 15.17
C VAL A 286 2.14 -4.96 13.83
N HIS A 287 2.89 -4.22 13.00
CA HIS A 287 3.35 -4.66 11.68
C HIS A 287 4.71 -5.37 11.69
N ASP A 288 5.32 -5.58 12.86
CA ASP A 288 6.65 -6.19 13.02
C ASP A 288 7.73 -5.56 12.12
N THR A 289 7.63 -4.25 11.89
CA THR A 289 8.49 -3.49 10.98
C THR A 289 9.34 -2.50 11.77
N GLN A 290 10.62 -2.38 11.45
CA GLN A 290 11.48 -1.34 12.02
C GLN A 290 11.29 -0.03 11.25
N VAL A 291 11.08 1.06 11.97
CA VAL A 291 10.88 2.40 11.38
C VAL A 291 11.86 3.39 11.98
N GLN A 292 12.49 4.21 11.13
CA GLN A 292 13.34 5.31 11.57
C GLN A 292 12.48 6.54 11.85
N GLU A 293 12.48 7.01 13.10
CA GLU A 293 11.72 8.18 13.53
C GLU A 293 12.52 9.47 13.30
N ILE A 294 11.98 10.41 12.52
CA ILE A 294 12.59 11.70 12.24
C ILE A 294 11.68 12.80 12.80
N VAL A 295 12.08 13.41 13.92
CA VAL A 295 11.36 14.57 14.47
C VAL A 295 12.03 15.87 13.99
N ARG A 296 11.24 16.76 13.39
CA ARG A 296 11.65 18.10 12.93
C ARG A 296 10.69 19.16 13.45
N ARG A 297 11.14 20.41 13.45
CA ARG A 297 10.35 21.57 13.86
C ARG A 297 10.44 22.65 12.81
N GLY A 298 9.32 23.12 12.28
CA GLY A 298 9.33 24.16 11.26
C GLY A 298 8.14 24.09 10.31
N ASN A 299 8.38 24.54 9.07
CA ASN A 299 7.38 24.50 8.01
C ASN A 299 7.32 23.07 7.42
N PRO A 300 6.19 22.35 7.49
CA PRO A 300 6.10 20.95 7.06
C PRO A 300 6.55 20.72 5.62
N VAL A 301 6.16 21.57 4.67
CA VAL A 301 6.58 21.44 3.28
C VAL A 301 8.11 21.50 3.15
N LYS A 302 8.77 22.43 3.86
CA LYS A 302 10.23 22.56 3.81
C LYS A 302 10.93 21.39 4.50
N GLU A 303 10.51 21.04 5.71
CA GLU A 303 11.15 20.00 6.50
C GLU A 303 10.97 18.61 5.87
N ILE A 304 9.78 18.30 5.34
CA ILE A 304 9.52 17.06 4.60
C ILE A 304 10.36 17.01 3.34
N ALA A 305 10.38 18.08 2.53
CA ALA A 305 11.15 18.08 1.31
C ALA A 305 12.67 17.95 1.56
N THR A 306 13.16 18.49 2.68
CA THR A 306 14.57 18.36 3.07
C THR A 306 14.89 16.93 3.51
N ALA A 307 14.01 16.30 4.30
CA ALA A 307 14.21 14.91 4.74
C ALA A 307 14.03 13.90 3.60
N ALA A 308 13.21 14.22 2.59
CA ALA A 308 12.96 13.39 1.43
C ALA A 308 14.11 13.37 0.41
N ALA A 309 15.20 14.12 0.64
CA ALA A 309 16.29 14.24 -0.31
C ALA A 309 17.00 12.90 -0.58
N ASP A 310 17.04 12.03 0.42
CA ASP A 310 17.73 10.73 0.38
C ASP A 310 16.77 9.54 0.23
N CYS A 311 15.45 9.78 0.07
CA CYS A 311 14.48 8.71 -0.13
C CYS A 311 14.09 8.57 -1.61
N GLN A 312 13.67 7.37 -2.01
CA GLN A 312 13.23 7.08 -3.37
C GLN A 312 11.71 7.13 -3.52
N LEU A 313 10.97 6.89 -2.44
CA LEU A 313 9.51 6.97 -2.45
C LEU A 313 8.97 7.69 -1.22
N LEU A 314 8.16 8.73 -1.45
CA LEU A 314 7.43 9.44 -0.41
C LEU A 314 5.95 9.04 -0.45
N VAL A 315 5.43 8.48 0.62
CA VAL A 315 4.01 8.14 0.76
C VAL A 315 3.30 9.28 1.48
N LEU A 316 2.31 9.88 0.81
CA LEU A 316 1.51 10.98 1.33
C LEU A 316 0.07 10.52 1.51
N ALA A 317 -0.47 10.78 2.70
CA ALA A 317 -1.89 10.63 2.96
C ALA A 317 -2.69 11.71 2.21
N GLY A 318 -3.77 11.27 1.58
CA GLY A 318 -4.83 12.08 1.01
C GLY A 318 -5.74 12.64 2.09
N ASN A 319 -6.54 13.62 1.71
CA ASN A 319 -7.43 14.44 2.53
C ASN A 319 -7.96 13.78 3.83
N ASP A 320 -7.55 14.28 5.00
CA ASP A 320 -8.09 13.86 6.30
C ASP A 320 -9.26 14.74 6.79
N GLY A 321 -9.80 15.62 5.94
CA GLY A 321 -10.93 16.50 6.30
C GLY A 321 -10.62 17.49 7.43
N HIS A 322 -9.40 17.46 7.97
CA HIS A 322 -8.93 18.37 8.99
C HIS A 322 -8.29 19.59 8.34
N THR A 323 -8.78 20.77 8.69
CA THR A 323 -8.13 22.04 8.34
C THR A 323 -6.83 22.15 9.13
N GLY A 324 -5.73 21.69 8.54
CA GLY A 324 -4.39 21.69 9.14
C GLY A 324 -3.28 21.62 8.09
N PHE A 325 -2.03 21.51 8.56
CA PHE A 325 -0.81 21.56 7.75
C PHE A 325 -0.68 20.47 6.67
N PHE A 326 -1.60 19.51 6.58
CA PHE A 326 -1.62 18.39 5.63
C PHE A 326 -2.86 18.39 4.73
N SER A 327 -3.32 19.57 4.33
CA SER A 327 -4.33 19.71 3.28
C SER A 327 -3.84 19.21 1.91
N ILE A 328 -4.77 18.98 0.98
CA ILE A 328 -4.52 18.71 -0.46
C ILE A 328 -3.49 19.70 -1.04
N GLN A 329 -3.51 20.97 -0.62
CA GLN A 329 -2.57 21.99 -1.11
C GLN A 329 -1.14 21.73 -0.63
N THR A 330 -0.96 21.18 0.58
CA THR A 330 0.36 20.80 1.11
C THR A 330 0.95 19.64 0.31
N ALA A 331 0.13 18.64 -0.05
CA ALA A 331 0.58 17.49 -0.84
C ALA A 331 1.10 17.92 -2.22
N ASP A 332 0.37 18.80 -2.93
CA ASP A 332 0.84 19.37 -4.20
C ASP A 332 2.14 20.19 -4.02
N MET A 333 2.25 20.97 -2.93
CA MET A 333 3.47 21.74 -2.64
C MET A 333 4.68 20.84 -2.34
N ILE A 334 4.48 19.74 -1.61
CA ILE A 334 5.53 18.75 -1.32
C ILE A 334 5.94 18.04 -2.61
N LEU A 335 4.97 17.54 -3.39
CA LEU A 335 5.23 16.86 -4.66
C LEU A 335 6.13 17.72 -5.56
N ASN A 336 5.85 19.01 -5.68
CA ASN A 336 6.62 19.91 -6.54
C ASN A 336 8.04 20.21 -6.04
N ARG A 337 8.36 19.91 -4.77
CA ARG A 337 9.67 20.19 -4.16
C ARG A 337 10.56 18.97 -3.99
N VAL A 338 10.00 17.79 -3.80
CA VAL A 338 10.78 16.56 -3.64
C VAL A 338 11.33 16.07 -4.98
N SER A 339 12.47 15.39 -4.95
CA SER A 339 13.04 14.71 -6.13
C SER A 339 12.53 13.28 -6.29
N CYS A 340 12.05 12.66 -5.21
CA CYS A 340 11.55 11.29 -5.19
C CYS A 340 10.14 11.16 -5.79
N SER A 341 9.82 9.95 -6.24
CA SER A 341 8.46 9.53 -6.56
C SER A 341 7.55 9.68 -5.35
N VAL A 342 6.26 9.92 -5.60
CA VAL A 342 5.28 10.20 -4.54
C VAL A 342 4.03 9.35 -4.72
N LEU A 343 3.73 8.51 -3.74
CA LEU A 343 2.50 7.73 -3.67
C LEU A 343 1.45 8.48 -2.85
N LEU A 344 0.31 8.79 -3.45
CA LEU A 344 -0.83 9.44 -2.81
C LEU A 344 -1.88 8.39 -2.46
N VAL A 345 -2.19 8.27 -1.16
CA VAL A 345 -3.13 7.27 -0.62
C VAL A 345 -4.38 7.96 -0.11
N SER A 346 -5.57 7.63 -0.64
CA SER A 346 -6.85 8.26 -0.24
C SER A 346 -7.67 7.42 0.73
#